data_AF-A0A6G4X823-F1
#
_entry.id   AF-A0A6G4X823-F1
#
_cell.length_a   1.000
_cell.length_b   1.000
_cell.length_c   1.000
_cell.angle_alpha   90.00
_cell.angle_beta   90.00
_cell.angle_gamma   90.00
#
_symmetry.space_group_name_H-M   'P 1'
#
loop_
_entity.id
_entity.type
_entity.pdbx_description
1 polymer ?
#
loop_
_entity_poly.entity_id
_entity_poly.type
_entity_poly.pdbx_seq_one_letter_code
_entity_poly.pdbx_strand_id
1 'polypeptide(L)'
;MTGAEGARARTYYRNATSGELRLVVTLLRPDGRATEVRCAMPATNEPRLCETPPGAGRAGGAGRPGGAYSAVAEVASADGERLLLRAGSNSPARSRT
;
A
#
# COMPACT_ATOMS: atom_id res chain seq x y z
N MET A 1 17.60 -4.07 -20.96
CA MET A 1 16.69 -4.79 -20.05
C MET A 1 16.03 -3.78 -19.13
N THR A 2 14.86 -3.27 -19.47
CA THR A 2 14.09 -2.34 -18.62
C THR A 2 13.43 -3.13 -17.48
N GLY A 3 13.53 -2.59 -16.25
CA GLY A 3 13.22 -3.28 -15.01
C GLY A 3 11.76 -3.69 -14.85
N ALA A 4 11.57 -4.92 -14.35
CA ALA A 4 10.38 -5.59 -13.81
C ALA A 4 9.02 -4.84 -13.89
N GLU A 5 8.23 -5.21 -14.90
CA GLU A 5 6.87 -4.76 -15.24
C GLU A 5 5.77 -5.46 -14.40
N GLY A 6 5.99 -5.60 -13.09
CA GLY A 6 5.09 -6.30 -12.16
C GLY A 6 4.12 -5.38 -11.39
N ALA A 7 3.00 -5.92 -10.93
CA ALA A 7 2.04 -5.21 -10.08
C ALA A 7 2.68 -4.73 -8.77
N ARG A 8 2.28 -3.55 -8.26
CA ARG A 8 2.84 -2.95 -7.04
C ARG A 8 1.75 -2.36 -6.17
N ALA A 9 1.88 -2.52 -4.85
CA ALA A 9 1.10 -1.76 -3.88
C ALA A 9 1.89 -0.50 -3.51
N ARG A 10 1.21 0.65 -3.52
CA ARG A 10 1.82 1.97 -3.37
C ARG A 10 0.98 2.82 -2.43
N THR A 11 1.63 3.49 -1.48
CA THR A 11 0.99 4.45 -0.59
C THR A 11 1.79 5.73 -0.57
N TYR A 12 1.14 6.81 -0.99
CA TYR A 12 1.64 8.17 -0.83
C TYR A 12 1.14 8.72 0.50
N TYR A 13 2.03 9.27 1.31
CA TYR A 13 1.68 9.71 2.66
C TYR A 13 2.38 11.01 3.05
N ARG A 14 1.82 11.65 4.08
CA ARG A 14 2.42 12.71 4.89
C ARG A 14 2.12 12.39 6.35
N ASN A 15 3.04 12.68 7.26
CA ASN A 15 2.83 12.49 8.68
C ASN A 15 3.02 13.83 9.41
N ALA A 16 1.93 14.60 9.50
CA ALA A 16 1.92 15.87 10.24
C ALA A 16 1.73 15.68 11.76
N THR A 17 1.84 14.46 12.28
CA THR A 17 1.80 14.22 13.73
C THR A 17 3.15 14.57 14.37
N SER A 18 3.20 14.53 15.70
CA SER A 18 4.42 14.84 16.48
C SER A 18 5.41 13.68 16.56
N GLY A 19 5.05 12.47 16.11
CA GLY A 19 5.85 11.26 16.31
C GLY A 19 5.96 10.40 15.05
N GLU A 20 6.98 9.53 15.03
CA GLU A 20 7.08 8.51 13.99
C GLU A 20 5.90 7.53 14.07
N LEU A 21 5.42 7.09 12.92
CA LEU A 21 4.42 6.04 12.80
C LEU A 21 5.00 4.87 11.99
N ARG A 22 4.39 3.70 12.15
CA ARG A 22 4.75 2.52 11.36
C ARG A 22 3.77 2.33 10.22
N LEU A 23 4.27 2.19 8.99
CA LEU A 23 3.48 1.91 7.80
C LEU A 23 3.80 0.51 7.28
N VAL A 24 2.76 -0.29 7.07
CA VAL A 24 2.84 -1.55 6.32
C VAL A 24 2.00 -1.41 5.06
N VAL A 25 2.59 -1.72 3.92
CA VAL A 25 1.89 -1.76 2.63
C VAL A 25 1.94 -3.20 2.10
N THR A 26 0.76 -3.76 1.87
CA THR A 26 0.59 -5.16 1.45
C THR A 26 -0.05 -5.21 0.07
N LEU A 27 0.62 -5.88 -0.87
CA LEU A 27 0.08 -6.28 -2.16
C LEU A 27 -0.53 -7.67 -2.04
N LEU A 28 -1.85 -7.76 -2.21
CA LEU A 28 -2.60 -9.01 -2.24
C LEU A 28 -2.70 -9.48 -3.68
N ARG A 29 -2.23 -10.71 -3.92
CA ARG A 29 -2.27 -11.36 -5.22
C ARG A 29 -3.54 -12.18 -5.39
N PRO A 30 -3.97 -12.37 -6.64
CA PRO A 30 -5.13 -13.22 -6.90
C PRO A 30 -4.93 -14.70 -6.55
N ASP A 31 -3.67 -15.17 -6.48
CA ASP A 31 -3.31 -16.54 -6.07
C ASP A 31 -3.35 -16.75 -4.54
N GLY A 32 -3.89 -15.78 -3.79
CA GLY A 32 -4.00 -15.82 -2.33
C GLY A 32 -2.70 -15.48 -1.59
N ARG A 33 -1.60 -15.22 -2.30
CA ARG A 33 -0.33 -14.82 -1.68
C ARG A 33 -0.25 -13.31 -1.47
N ALA A 34 0.63 -12.88 -0.58
CA ALA A 34 0.90 -11.49 -0.29
C ALA A 34 2.38 -11.13 -0.45
N THR A 35 2.66 -9.87 -0.73
CA THR A 35 3.99 -9.26 -0.64
C THR A 35 3.87 -7.97 0.15
N GLU A 36 4.75 -7.76 1.14
CA GLU A 36 4.67 -6.61 2.04
C GLU A 36 5.95 -5.79 2.01
N VAL A 37 5.81 -4.51 2.34
CA VAL A 37 6.92 -3.63 2.71
C VAL A 37 6.57 -2.91 4.02
N ARG A 38 7.58 -2.72 4.87
CA ARG A 38 7.46 -1.97 6.12
C ARG A 38 8.28 -0.70 5.99
N CYS A 39 7.65 0.43 6.22
CA CYS A 39 8.25 1.75 6.14
C CYS A 39 8.10 2.48 7.47
N ALA A 40 9.13 3.22 7.87
CA ALA A 40 8.97 4.26 8.89
C ALA A 40 8.23 5.45 8.26
N MET A 41 7.32 6.08 9.01
CA MET A 41 6.67 7.34 8.66
C MET A 41 7.18 8.44 9.60
N PRO A 42 8.25 9.17 9.26
CA PRO A 42 8.81 10.16 10.17
C PRO A 42 7.84 11.33 10.33
N ALA A 43 7.88 12.01 11.48
CA ALA A 43 7.03 13.16 11.84
C ALA A 43 7.33 14.40 10.99
N THR A 44 7.00 14.33 9.70
CA THR A 44 7.18 15.40 8.73
C THR A 44 5.96 15.51 7.84
N ASN A 45 5.57 16.74 7.54
CA ASN A 45 4.52 16.99 6.56
C ASN A 45 5.01 16.88 5.10
N GLU A 46 6.22 16.40 4.85
CA GLU A 46 6.74 16.18 3.50
C GLU A 46 6.11 14.95 2.83
N PRO A 47 5.79 15.01 1.53
CA PRO A 47 5.19 13.88 0.83
C PRO A 47 6.23 12.79 0.59
N ARG A 48 5.87 11.55 0.93
CA ARG A 48 6.71 10.36 0.72
C ARG A 48 5.92 9.22 0.09
N LEU A 49 6.65 8.20 -0.36
CA LEU A 49 6.13 6.97 -0.96
C LEU A 49 6.64 5.76 -0.20
N CYS A 50 5.75 4.82 0.09
CA CYS A 50 6.09 3.45 0.45
C CYS A 50 5.53 2.52 -0.62
N GLU A 51 6.35 1.64 -1.16
CA GLU A 51 6.01 0.79 -2.32
C GLU A 51 6.60 -0.61 -2.15
N THR A 52 5.80 -1.63 -2.47
CA THR A 52 6.26 -3.03 -2.49
C THR A 52 7.20 -3.28 -3.66
N PRO A 53 8.10 -4.28 -3.58
CA PRO A 53 8.74 -4.84 -4.76
C PRO A 53 7.70 -5.23 -5.83
N PRO A 54 8.07 -5.25 -7.12
CA PRO A 54 7.19 -5.70 -8.18
C PRO A 54 6.76 -7.15 -7.92
N GLY A 55 5.46 -7.38 -7.89
CA GLY A 55 4.85 -8.70 -7.81
C GLY A 55 4.99 -9.49 -9.12
N ALA A 56 4.70 -10.79 -9.05
CA ALA A 56 4.74 -11.67 -10.21
C ALA A 56 3.52 -11.45 -11.13
N GLY A 57 3.72 -10.82 -12.28
CA GLY A 57 2.68 -10.60 -13.29
C GLY A 57 2.08 -9.19 -13.26
N ARG A 58 1.32 -8.86 -14.31
CA ARG A 58 0.68 -7.54 -14.47
C ARG A 58 -0.57 -7.44 -13.59
N ALA A 59 -0.86 -6.25 -13.09
CA ALA A 59 -2.13 -5.97 -12.41
C ALA A 59 -3.28 -6.15 -13.41
N GLY A 60 -4.05 -7.23 -13.29
CA GLY A 60 -5.28 -7.43 -14.04
C GLY A 60 -6.37 -6.49 -13.52
N GLY A 61 -7.09 -5.82 -14.43
CA GLY A 61 -8.30 -5.08 -14.08
C GLY A 61 -9.43 -6.00 -13.62
N ALA A 62 -10.44 -5.43 -12.98
CA ALA A 62 -11.66 -6.14 -12.62
C ALA A 62 -12.24 -6.86 -13.87
N GLY A 63 -12.42 -8.19 -13.78
CA GLY A 63 -12.96 -9.00 -14.87
C GLY A 63 -11.96 -9.86 -15.66
N ARG A 64 -10.66 -9.86 -15.33
CA ARG A 64 -9.73 -10.85 -15.93
C ARG A 64 -9.84 -12.23 -15.26
N PRO A 65 -9.73 -13.32 -16.04
CA PRO A 65 -9.60 -14.65 -15.47
C PRO A 65 -8.35 -14.71 -14.59
N GLY A 66 -8.52 -15.19 -13.36
CA GLY A 66 -7.46 -15.25 -12.35
C GLY A 66 -7.65 -14.31 -11.16
N GLY A 67 -8.57 -13.34 -11.21
CA GLY A 67 -8.84 -12.41 -10.09
C GLY A 67 -8.03 -11.11 -10.16
N ALA A 68 -8.32 -10.16 -9.25
CA ALA A 68 -7.71 -8.82 -9.25
C ALA A 68 -6.70 -8.66 -8.12
N TYR A 69 -5.61 -7.94 -8.40
CA TYR A 69 -4.71 -7.47 -7.36
C TYR A 69 -5.42 -6.43 -6.50
N SER A 70 -5.15 -6.45 -5.20
CA SER A 70 -5.56 -5.36 -4.30
C SER A 70 -4.42 -4.96 -3.39
N ALA A 71 -4.49 -3.77 -2.82
CA ALA A 71 -3.50 -3.25 -1.90
C ALA A 71 -4.17 -2.79 -0.60
N VAL A 72 -3.47 -3.00 0.50
CA VAL A 72 -3.85 -2.51 1.83
C VAL A 72 -2.67 -1.72 2.41
N ALA A 73 -2.97 -0.57 2.99
CA ALA A 73 -2.04 0.23 3.76
C ALA A 73 -2.52 0.31 5.21
N GLU A 74 -1.65 -0.04 6.15
CA GLU A 74 -1.92 -0.01 7.59
C GLU A 74 -0.91 0.91 8.28
N VAL A 75 -1.42 1.87 9.03
CA VAL A 75 -0.61 2.79 9.84
C VAL A 75 -0.86 2.48 11.31
N ALA A 76 0.22 2.27 12.05
CA ALA A 76 0.20 2.00 13.49
C ALA A 76 1.08 3.01 14.25
N SER A 77 0.93 3.04 15.57
CA SER A 77 1.87 3.69 16.48
C SER A 77 3.31 3.19 16.27
N ALA A 78 4.30 3.97 16.72
CA ALA A 78 5.72 3.64 16.55
C ALA A 78 6.09 2.25 17.11
N ASP A 79 5.49 1.88 18.25
CA ASP A 79 5.64 0.57 18.88
C ASP A 79 4.93 -0.56 18.10
N GLY A 80 3.98 -0.23 17.22
CA GLY A 80 3.17 -1.17 16.45
C GLY A 80 1.95 -1.71 17.20
N GLU A 81 1.71 -1.29 18.43
CA GLU A 81 0.68 -1.87 19.30
C GLU A 81 -0.73 -1.34 19.01
N ARG A 82 -0.85 -0.17 18.38
CA ARG A 82 -2.14 0.45 18.07
C ARG A 82 -2.28 0.72 16.58
N LEU A 83 -3.25 0.08 15.94
CA LEU A 83 -3.67 0.40 14.58
C LEU A 83 -4.43 1.75 14.57
N LEU A 84 -3.97 2.68 13.76
CA LEU A 84 -4.51 4.04 13.65
C LEU A 84 -5.35 4.24 12.38
N LEU A 85 -4.90 3.65 11.26
CA LEU A 85 -5.56 3.76 9.97
C LEU A 85 -5.38 2.48 9.17
N ARG A 86 -6.43 2.10 8.44
CA ARG A 86 -6.39 1.05 7.41
C ARG A 86 -7.07 1.56 6.14
N ALA A 87 -6.39 1.48 5.00
CA ALA A 87 -6.90 1.92 3.71
C ALA A 87 -6.71 0.83 2.64
N GLY A 88 -7.77 0.53 1.90
CA GLY A 88 -7.77 -0.43 0.78
C GLY A 88 -7.82 0.25 -0.59
N SER A 89 -7.16 -0.31 -1.59
CA SER A 89 -7.19 0.20 -2.98
C SER A 89 -8.53 0.02 -3.70
N ASN A 90 -9.42 -0.79 -3.13
CA ASN A 90 -10.78 -1.05 -3.61
C ASN A 90 -11.81 -0.05 -3.04
N SER A 91 -11.35 1.08 -2.48
CA SER A 91 -12.23 2.17 -2.07
C SER A 91 -12.99 2.71 -3.30
N PRO A 92 -14.33 2.83 -3.28
CA PRO A 92 -15.04 3.52 -4.35
C PRO A 92 -14.50 4.95 -4.45
N ALA A 93 -14.19 5.38 -5.68
CA ALA A 93 -13.75 6.75 -5.91
C ALA A 93 -14.85 7.70 -5.40
N ARG A 94 -14.54 8.51 -4.39
CA ARG A 94 -15.47 9.53 -3.92
C ARG A 94 -15.60 10.57 -5.03
N SER A 95 -16.75 10.61 -5.70
CA SER A 95 -17.07 11.68 -6.65
C SER A 95 -17.00 13.01 -5.89
N ARG A 96 -16.11 13.90 -6.35
CA ARG A 96 -16.14 15.30 -5.93
C ARG A 96 -17.35 15.94 -6.62
N THR A 97 -18.37 16.28 -5.84
CA THR A 97 -19.43 17.21 -6.23
C THR A 97 -18.99 18.62 -5.87
#